data_AF-U6DQS4-F1
#
_entry.id   AF-U6DQS4-F1
#
_cell.length_a   1.000
_cell.length_b   1.000
_cell.length_c   1.000
_cell.angle_alpha   90.00
_cell.angle_beta   90.00
_cell.angle_gamma   90.00
#
_symmetry.space_group_name_H-M   'P 1'
#
loop_
_entity.id
_entity.type
_entity.pdbx_description
1 polymer ?
#
loop_
_entity_poly.entity_id
_entity_poly.type
_entity_poly.pdbx_seq_one_letter_code
_entity_poly.pdbx_strand_id
1 'polypeptide(L)'
;SGSARLAAAGRRAARARSWLCRRIPDCAGASLDPFRELSGSSVMGVRGLQGFVGSSCPHICTVVNFRELAEHHRNKHPGSAPTIVVDAMCCLRYWYTPESWICGGQWREYFSALRDFVKTFTTVGIKLVFFFDGMVEQEKRGEWVKRRLKNNREISRVFHYIKSHREQPGRNMFFIPSGLAIFTRFALKTLGQETLCSLQEADYEVASYGLQNNCLGILGEDTDYLIYDTCPYFSIGDLCLESLSTVMLCREKLCESLAISLADLPLLACLLGNDIVPEGMFESFRYKCLSSYTSLKENFDKKGNVILAVADHISKVLHLHQGEKKLEEMLPLGPNKALFYKGVASYLLPGQKSPWFFQKPKGLITLPKQVVSMSSDPEPKQ
;
A
#
# COMPACT_ATOMS: atom_id res chain seq x y z
N SER A 1 22.26 18.90 -30.65
CA SER A 1 22.75 17.58 -30.19
C SER A 1 22.18 17.11 -28.84
N GLY A 2 21.07 17.69 -28.33
CA GLY A 2 20.43 17.26 -27.06
C GLY A 2 19.32 16.20 -27.20
N SER A 3 18.59 16.20 -28.32
CA SER A 3 17.42 15.31 -28.53
C SER A 3 17.79 13.83 -28.69
N ALA A 4 18.96 13.53 -29.29
CA ALA A 4 19.44 12.16 -29.45
C ALA A 4 19.88 11.48 -28.13
N ARG A 5 20.24 12.26 -27.10
CA ARG A 5 20.65 11.71 -25.78
C ARG A 5 19.46 11.31 -24.92
N LEU A 6 18.34 12.03 -24.99
CA LEU A 6 17.09 11.63 -24.32
C LEU A 6 16.46 10.38 -24.95
N ALA A 7 16.48 10.26 -26.28
CA ALA A 7 16.02 9.06 -26.98
C ALA A 7 16.90 7.82 -26.72
N ALA A 8 18.18 8.02 -26.39
CA ALA A 8 19.10 6.94 -26.00
C ALA A 8 18.89 6.49 -24.54
N ALA A 9 18.56 7.42 -23.63
CA ALA A 9 18.22 7.11 -22.24
C ALA A 9 16.89 6.34 -22.12
N GLY A 10 15.86 6.74 -22.88
CA GLY A 10 14.57 6.03 -22.93
C GLY A 10 14.67 4.59 -23.46
N ARG A 11 15.55 4.35 -24.45
CA ARG A 11 15.82 3.00 -24.99
C ARG A 11 16.63 2.10 -24.06
N ARG A 12 17.46 2.67 -23.18
CA ARG A 12 18.15 1.91 -22.11
C ARG A 12 17.20 1.51 -20.98
N ALA A 13 16.25 2.37 -20.60
CA ALA A 13 15.23 2.03 -19.60
C ALA A 13 14.24 0.96 -20.07
N ALA A 14 13.85 0.97 -21.36
CA ALA A 14 13.03 -0.10 -21.95
C ALA A 14 13.76 -1.44 -22.04
N ARG A 15 15.07 -1.43 -22.32
CA ARG A 15 15.90 -2.66 -22.29
C ARG A 15 16.17 -3.18 -20.88
N ALA A 16 16.22 -2.32 -19.85
CA ALA A 16 16.35 -2.76 -18.45
C ALA A 16 15.12 -3.58 -17.98
N ARG A 17 13.90 -3.20 -18.41
CA ARG A 17 12.68 -4.01 -18.18
C ARG A 17 12.73 -5.37 -18.87
N SER A 18 13.35 -5.45 -20.05
CA SER A 18 13.48 -6.70 -20.82
C SER A 18 14.58 -7.63 -20.29
N TRP A 19 15.59 -7.12 -19.57
CA TRP A 19 16.72 -7.93 -19.12
C TRP A 19 16.49 -8.55 -17.73
N LEU A 20 15.67 -7.93 -16.86
CA LEU A 20 15.32 -8.46 -15.54
C LEU A 20 14.38 -9.69 -15.59
N CYS A 21 13.73 -9.98 -16.71
CA CYS A 21 12.83 -11.14 -16.87
C CYS A 21 13.51 -12.45 -17.27
N ARG A 22 14.85 -12.49 -17.43
CA ARG A 22 15.54 -13.71 -17.87
C ARG A 22 16.27 -14.40 -16.72
N ARG A 23 15.51 -15.02 -15.80
CA ARG A 23 15.88 -16.25 -15.07
C ARG A 23 14.72 -16.79 -14.23
N ILE A 24 13.61 -17.06 -14.91
CA ILE A 24 12.72 -18.17 -14.56
C ILE A 24 12.62 -18.98 -15.87
N PRO A 25 13.00 -20.27 -15.91
CA PRO A 25 12.86 -21.05 -17.13
C PRO A 25 11.37 -21.25 -17.43
N ASP A 26 11.02 -21.14 -18.70
CA ASP A 26 9.71 -21.42 -19.30
C ASP A 26 8.54 -20.46 -19.02
N CYS A 27 8.61 -19.27 -19.63
CA CYS A 27 7.44 -18.50 -20.06
C CYS A 27 7.74 -17.78 -21.37
N ALA A 28 7.95 -18.54 -22.45
CA ALA A 28 7.98 -18.00 -23.81
C ALA A 28 6.61 -18.22 -24.45
N GLY A 29 5.80 -17.17 -24.54
CA GLY A 29 4.56 -17.17 -25.34
C GLY A 29 3.28 -16.78 -24.60
N ALA A 30 3.25 -15.61 -23.96
CA ALA A 30 2.00 -14.91 -23.64
C ALA A 30 2.29 -13.40 -23.48
N SER A 31 2.32 -12.67 -24.58
CA SER A 31 2.29 -11.21 -24.56
C SER A 31 0.84 -10.73 -24.44
N LEU A 32 0.27 -10.85 -23.25
CA LEU A 32 -0.97 -10.18 -22.83
C LEU A 32 -0.83 -9.94 -21.33
N ASP A 33 -0.89 -8.68 -20.94
CA ASP A 33 -0.67 -8.18 -19.58
C ASP A 33 -1.62 -8.86 -18.56
N PRO A 34 -1.16 -9.83 -17.72
CA PRO A 34 -2.04 -10.64 -16.88
C PRO A 34 -2.47 -9.95 -15.57
N PHE A 35 -1.92 -8.76 -15.29
CA PHE A 35 -2.06 -8.10 -13.98
C PHE A 35 -3.33 -7.28 -13.81
N ARG A 36 -4.22 -7.25 -14.81
CA ARG A 36 -5.42 -6.39 -14.78
C ARG A 36 -6.70 -7.07 -14.31
N GLU A 37 -6.76 -8.40 -14.23
CA GLU A 37 -8.02 -9.12 -13.97
C GLU A 37 -8.07 -9.96 -12.68
N LEU A 38 -6.94 -10.17 -12.00
CA LEU A 38 -6.91 -10.95 -10.75
C LEU A 38 -6.87 -10.10 -9.48
N SER A 39 -6.77 -8.77 -9.61
CA SER A 39 -7.09 -7.79 -8.58
C SER A 39 -8.31 -6.96 -9.00
N GLY A 40 -9.46 -7.59 -9.18
CA GLY A 40 -10.74 -6.87 -9.20
C GLY A 40 -11.07 -6.34 -7.79
N SER A 41 -10.18 -5.57 -7.18
CA SER A 41 -10.40 -4.92 -5.89
C SER A 41 -11.49 -3.87 -6.08
N SER A 42 -12.54 -3.90 -5.25
CA SER A 42 -13.01 -2.63 -4.70
C SER A 42 -11.76 -2.00 -4.07
N VAL A 43 -11.23 -0.98 -4.77
CA VAL A 43 -9.90 -0.39 -4.54
C VAL A 43 -9.82 0.00 -3.07
N MET A 44 -8.96 -0.70 -2.30
CA MET A 44 -8.45 -0.18 -1.04
C MET A 44 -7.45 0.91 -1.37
N GLY A 45 -7.49 1.98 -0.59
CA GLY A 45 -6.63 3.13 -0.76
C GLY A 45 -7.12 4.14 -1.81
N VAL A 46 -6.21 5.00 -2.27
CA VAL A 46 -6.58 6.10 -3.16
C VAL A 46 -7.02 5.63 -4.54
N ARG A 47 -8.27 5.94 -4.88
CA ARG A 47 -8.90 5.53 -6.14
C ARG A 47 -8.11 5.94 -7.37
N GLY A 48 -7.69 4.94 -8.14
CA GLY A 48 -7.01 5.13 -9.43
C GLY A 48 -5.52 5.45 -9.32
N LEU A 49 -4.99 5.67 -8.11
CA LEU A 49 -3.60 6.08 -7.91
C LEU A 49 -2.61 5.01 -8.39
N GLN A 50 -2.83 3.74 -8.04
CA GLN A 50 -1.99 2.63 -8.51
C GLN A 50 -1.91 2.57 -10.05
N GLY A 51 -3.05 2.69 -10.73
CA GLY A 51 -3.09 2.71 -12.20
C GLY A 51 -2.37 3.92 -12.78
N PHE A 52 -2.54 5.09 -12.18
CA PHE A 52 -1.88 6.34 -12.59
C PHE A 52 -0.36 6.27 -12.42
N VAL A 53 0.11 5.79 -11.28
CA VAL A 53 1.54 5.58 -11.01
C VAL A 53 2.16 4.64 -12.04
N GLY A 54 1.54 3.48 -12.29
CA GLY A 54 2.10 2.46 -13.19
C GLY A 54 2.10 2.87 -14.67
N SER A 55 1.07 3.60 -15.12
CA SER A 55 0.90 3.95 -16.53
C SER A 55 1.40 5.35 -16.88
N SER A 56 1.10 6.33 -16.04
CA SER A 56 1.10 7.74 -16.38
C SER A 56 2.32 8.49 -15.86
N CYS A 57 2.97 7.96 -14.82
CA CYS A 57 4.09 8.61 -14.13
C CYS A 57 5.26 7.64 -13.88
N PRO A 58 5.81 6.96 -14.90
CA PRO A 58 6.85 5.95 -14.69
C PRO A 58 8.16 6.52 -14.13
N HIS A 59 8.39 7.84 -14.24
CA HIS A 59 9.58 8.52 -13.72
C HIS A 59 9.59 8.65 -12.18
N ILE A 60 8.44 8.44 -11.52
CA ILE A 60 8.38 8.40 -10.05
C ILE A 60 9.06 7.15 -9.48
N CYS A 61 9.15 6.09 -10.29
CA CYS A 61 9.77 4.83 -9.94
C CYS A 61 11.28 4.93 -10.16
N THR A 62 12.05 4.61 -9.13
CA THR A 62 13.52 4.57 -9.20
C THR A 62 14.00 3.21 -8.69
N VAL A 63 14.81 2.51 -9.48
CA VAL A 63 15.42 1.26 -9.04
C VAL A 63 16.49 1.56 -8.00
N VAL A 64 16.44 0.89 -6.87
CA VAL A 64 17.34 1.07 -5.73
C VAL A 64 17.88 -0.28 -5.25
N ASN A 65 19.08 -0.26 -4.65
CA ASN A 65 19.65 -1.43 -4.00
C ASN A 65 19.64 -1.25 -2.47
N PHE A 66 19.09 -2.21 -1.74
CA PHE A 66 18.99 -2.09 -0.29
C PHE A 66 20.33 -2.09 0.43
N ARG A 67 21.38 -2.70 -0.14
CA ARG A 67 22.73 -2.68 0.44
C ARG A 67 23.28 -1.25 0.47
N GLU A 68 23.18 -0.55 -0.66
CA GLU A 68 23.62 0.84 -0.80
C GLU A 68 22.80 1.78 0.09
N LEU A 69 21.48 1.55 0.16
CA LEU A 69 20.58 2.28 1.03
C LEU A 69 20.90 2.08 2.52
N ALA A 70 21.17 0.84 2.92
CA ALA A 70 21.53 0.51 4.30
C ALA A 70 22.88 1.14 4.70
N GLU A 71 23.86 1.17 3.79
CA GLU A 71 25.13 1.88 4.01
C GLU A 71 24.93 3.38 4.20
N HIS A 72 24.17 4.03 3.31
CA HIS A 72 23.83 5.45 3.44
C HIS A 72 23.07 5.75 4.74
N HIS A 73 22.13 4.88 5.14
CA HIS A 73 21.35 5.06 6.35
C HIS A 73 22.22 4.99 7.60
N ARG A 74 23.15 4.03 7.68
CA ARG A 74 24.12 3.93 8.79
C ARG A 74 24.98 5.18 8.94
N ASN A 75 25.39 5.78 7.83
CA ASN A 75 26.17 7.02 7.84
C ASN A 75 25.35 8.22 8.35
N LYS A 76 24.06 8.29 8.00
CA LYS A 76 23.17 9.38 8.39
C LYS A 76 22.64 9.26 9.83
N HIS A 77 22.46 8.04 10.32
CA HIS A 77 21.92 7.77 11.66
C HIS A 77 22.82 6.81 12.45
N PRO A 78 23.99 7.27 12.94
CA PRO A 78 24.90 6.44 13.72
C PRO A 78 24.20 5.84 14.94
N GLY A 79 24.33 4.52 15.13
CA GLY A 79 23.71 3.80 16.25
C GLY A 79 22.27 3.30 16.01
N SER A 80 21.64 3.67 14.88
CA SER A 80 20.37 3.06 14.46
C SER A 80 20.61 2.01 13.38
N ALA A 81 20.07 0.81 13.58
CA ALA A 81 20.13 -0.23 12.56
C ALA A 81 19.16 0.10 11.41
N PRO A 82 19.60 0.03 10.13
CA PRO A 82 18.70 0.19 8.99
C PRO A 82 17.54 -0.79 9.11
N THR A 83 16.33 -0.27 9.24
CA THR A 83 15.13 -1.07 9.51
C THR A 83 14.14 -0.92 8.37
N ILE A 84 13.66 -2.01 7.81
CA ILE A 84 12.53 -2.01 6.87
C ILE A 84 11.29 -2.47 7.61
N VAL A 85 10.24 -1.66 7.53
CA VAL A 85 8.90 -2.05 7.97
C VAL A 85 8.22 -2.76 6.82
N VAL A 86 7.72 -3.96 7.06
CA VAL A 86 7.11 -4.80 6.04
C VAL A 86 5.62 -4.88 6.30
N ASP A 87 4.83 -4.42 5.33
CA ASP A 87 3.41 -4.75 5.27
C ASP A 87 3.28 -6.22 4.85
N ALA A 88 3.06 -7.10 5.84
CA ALA A 88 3.16 -8.53 5.61
C ALA A 88 1.99 -9.05 4.76
N MET A 89 0.82 -8.42 4.84
CA MET A 89 -0.40 -8.91 4.20
C MET A 89 -0.31 -8.85 2.68
N CYS A 90 0.26 -7.77 2.13
CA CYS A 90 0.52 -7.67 0.69
C CYS A 90 1.68 -8.57 0.23
N CYS A 91 2.63 -8.87 1.13
CA CYS A 91 3.80 -9.70 0.81
C CYS A 91 3.51 -11.21 0.73
N LEU A 92 2.44 -11.71 1.37
CA LEU A 92 2.14 -13.15 1.48
C LEU A 92 2.18 -13.89 0.15
N ARG A 93 1.63 -13.29 -0.91
CA ARG A 93 1.55 -13.89 -2.24
C ARG A 93 2.92 -14.05 -2.89
N TYR A 94 3.87 -13.16 -2.58
CA TYR A 94 5.23 -13.19 -3.11
C TYR A 94 6.10 -14.21 -2.39
N TRP A 95 5.86 -14.42 -1.10
CA TRP A 95 6.50 -15.48 -0.34
C TRP A 95 5.95 -16.87 -0.68
N TYR A 96 4.72 -16.95 -1.19
CA TYR A 96 4.10 -18.22 -1.60
C TYR A 96 4.59 -18.67 -2.99
N THR A 97 5.82 -19.15 -3.02
CA THR A 97 6.44 -19.79 -4.19
C THR A 97 6.03 -21.24 -4.48
N PRO A 98 5.45 -22.05 -3.56
CA PRO A 98 5.13 -23.43 -3.89
C PRO A 98 4.04 -23.58 -4.96
N GLU A 99 4.22 -24.51 -5.89
CA GLU A 99 3.22 -24.78 -6.93
C GLU A 99 2.02 -25.55 -6.40
N SER A 100 2.17 -26.44 -5.42
CA SER A 100 1.01 -27.11 -4.81
C SER A 100 0.38 -26.20 -3.76
N TRP A 101 -0.88 -25.82 -3.96
CA TRP A 101 -1.62 -24.91 -3.05
C TRP A 101 -3.05 -25.34 -2.75
N ILE A 102 -3.64 -26.26 -3.54
CA ILE A 102 -5.01 -26.73 -3.33
C ILE A 102 -5.15 -27.62 -2.09
N CYS A 103 -4.22 -28.52 -1.85
CA CYS A 103 -4.31 -29.54 -0.78
C CYS A 103 -3.73 -29.05 0.55
N GLY A 104 -3.90 -27.77 0.89
CA GLY A 104 -3.35 -27.16 2.11
C GLY A 104 -1.93 -26.61 1.98
N GLY A 105 -1.30 -26.76 0.83
CA GLY A 105 -0.03 -26.14 0.48
C GLY A 105 1.23 -26.87 0.94
N GLN A 106 2.40 -26.46 0.43
CA GLN A 106 3.71 -27.00 0.85
C GLN A 106 4.34 -26.11 1.91
N TRP A 107 4.02 -26.39 3.18
CA TRP A 107 4.54 -25.61 4.31
C TRP A 107 6.08 -25.57 4.36
N ARG A 108 6.75 -26.68 4.10
CA ARG A 108 8.22 -26.76 4.16
C ARG A 108 8.90 -25.84 3.16
N GLU A 109 8.40 -25.80 1.92
CA GLU A 109 8.91 -24.93 0.86
C GLU A 109 8.62 -23.46 1.18
N TYR A 110 7.40 -23.15 1.62
CA TYR A 110 7.01 -21.81 2.06
C TYR A 110 7.90 -21.30 3.20
N PHE A 111 8.13 -22.12 4.22
CA PHE A 111 9.02 -21.77 5.33
C PHE A 111 10.47 -21.56 4.87
N SER A 112 10.96 -22.33 3.91
CA SER A 112 12.28 -22.09 3.31
C SER A 112 12.33 -20.73 2.60
N ALA A 113 11.30 -20.40 1.80
CA ALA A 113 11.23 -19.11 1.11
C ALA A 113 11.24 -17.93 2.09
N LEU A 114 10.49 -18.02 3.20
CA LEU A 114 10.52 -17.02 4.27
C LEU A 114 11.89 -16.90 4.94
N ARG A 115 12.54 -18.03 5.23
CA ARG A 115 13.89 -18.05 5.81
C ARG A 115 14.89 -17.38 4.87
N ASP A 116 14.84 -17.69 3.58
CA ASP A 116 15.76 -17.14 2.58
C ASP A 116 15.52 -15.64 2.40
N PHE A 117 14.26 -15.19 2.40
CA PHE A 117 13.89 -13.78 2.42
C PHE A 117 14.51 -13.06 3.62
N VAL A 118 14.23 -13.53 4.85
CA VAL A 118 14.76 -12.94 6.09
C VAL A 118 16.29 -12.94 6.10
N LYS A 119 16.93 -14.06 5.73
CA LYS A 119 18.38 -14.20 5.71
C LYS A 119 19.03 -13.20 4.76
N THR A 120 18.44 -12.95 3.59
CA THR A 120 19.02 -12.05 2.59
C THR A 120 19.13 -10.62 3.10
N PHE A 121 18.09 -10.08 3.75
CA PHE A 121 18.11 -8.75 4.35
C PHE A 121 19.01 -8.68 5.59
N THR A 122 18.89 -9.65 6.50
CA THR A 122 19.66 -9.65 7.76
C THR A 122 21.17 -9.82 7.53
N THR A 123 21.59 -10.56 6.49
CA THR A 123 23.00 -10.71 6.11
C THR A 123 23.66 -9.37 5.74
N VAL A 124 22.88 -8.40 5.24
CA VAL A 124 23.38 -7.05 4.92
C VAL A 124 23.17 -6.04 6.06
N GLY A 125 22.79 -6.53 7.23
CA GLY A 125 22.57 -5.73 8.44
C GLY A 125 21.27 -4.93 8.42
N ILE A 126 20.26 -5.36 7.65
CA ILE A 126 18.93 -4.74 7.65
C ILE A 126 18.02 -5.52 8.61
N LYS A 127 17.45 -4.81 9.58
CA LYS A 127 16.39 -5.33 10.45
C LYS A 127 15.05 -5.32 9.71
N LEU A 128 14.26 -6.37 9.88
CA LEU A 128 12.88 -6.45 9.37
C LEU A 128 11.89 -6.39 10.54
N VAL A 129 10.83 -5.60 10.38
CA VAL A 129 9.70 -5.53 11.32
C VAL A 129 8.42 -5.76 10.53
N PHE A 130 7.69 -6.83 10.84
CA PHE A 130 6.54 -7.25 10.06
C PHE A 130 5.23 -6.82 10.71
N PHE A 131 4.38 -6.11 9.98
CA PHE A 131 3.03 -5.77 10.40
C PHE A 131 2.01 -6.68 9.74
N PHE A 132 1.11 -7.23 10.54
CA PHE A 132 -0.04 -8.00 10.10
C PHE A 132 -1.33 -7.28 10.48
N ASP A 133 -2.35 -7.39 9.63
CA ASP A 133 -3.70 -6.95 9.99
C ASP A 133 -4.13 -7.61 11.31
N GLY A 134 -4.56 -6.78 12.26
CA GLY A 134 -5.23 -7.27 13.46
C GLY A 134 -6.75 -7.27 13.29
N MET A 135 -7.42 -6.46 14.11
CA MET A 135 -8.89 -6.45 14.15
C MET A 135 -9.48 -5.61 13.02
N VAL A 136 -10.55 -6.11 12.41
CA VAL A 136 -11.31 -5.35 11.41
C VAL A 136 -12.17 -4.30 12.13
N GLU A 137 -11.89 -3.02 11.85
CA GLU A 137 -12.67 -1.90 12.38
C GLU A 137 -14.16 -2.03 12.04
N GLN A 138 -15.02 -1.61 12.98
CA GLN A 138 -16.47 -1.78 12.84
C GLN A 138 -17.02 -1.14 11.57
N GLU A 139 -16.49 0.03 11.20
CA GLU A 139 -16.90 0.77 10.00
C GLU A 139 -16.51 0.04 8.69
N LYS A 140 -15.41 -0.72 8.68
CA LYS A 140 -14.95 -1.49 7.50
C LYS A 140 -15.55 -2.88 7.38
N ARG A 141 -16.31 -3.36 8.37
CA ARG A 141 -16.90 -4.72 8.36
C ARG A 141 -17.77 -4.99 7.13
N GLY A 142 -18.56 -4.01 6.69
CA GLY A 142 -19.41 -4.17 5.51
C GLY A 142 -18.61 -4.45 4.24
N GLU A 143 -17.50 -3.73 4.06
CA GLU A 143 -16.60 -3.93 2.93
C GLU A 143 -15.80 -5.23 3.05
N TRP A 144 -15.36 -5.57 4.27
CA TRP A 144 -14.73 -6.85 4.56
C TRP A 144 -15.65 -8.04 4.19
N VAL A 145 -16.95 -7.98 4.54
CA VAL A 145 -17.92 -9.01 4.16
C VAL A 145 -18.04 -9.14 2.64
N LYS A 146 -18.16 -8.01 1.92
CA LYS A 146 -18.23 -8.03 0.44
C LYS A 146 -17.00 -8.73 -0.16
N ARG A 147 -15.79 -8.45 0.36
CA ARG A 147 -14.56 -9.12 -0.08
C ARG A 147 -14.58 -10.62 0.19
N ARG A 148 -15.04 -11.04 1.37
CA ARG A 148 -15.12 -12.48 1.69
C ARG A 148 -16.13 -13.21 0.83
N LEU A 149 -17.27 -12.59 0.53
CA LEU A 149 -18.23 -13.14 -0.42
C LEU A 149 -17.65 -13.26 -1.83
N LYS A 150 -16.86 -12.27 -2.27
CA LYS A 150 -16.13 -12.37 -3.54
C LYS A 150 -15.11 -13.50 -3.53
N ASN A 151 -14.31 -13.62 -2.47
CA ASN A 151 -13.34 -14.71 -2.30
C ASN A 151 -14.02 -16.08 -2.40
N ASN A 152 -15.19 -16.24 -1.78
CA ASN A 152 -15.97 -17.48 -1.88
C ASN A 152 -16.37 -17.83 -3.32
N ARG A 153 -16.64 -16.82 -4.17
CA ARG A 153 -16.93 -17.02 -5.60
C ARG A 153 -15.68 -17.46 -6.37
N GLU A 154 -14.53 -16.85 -6.11
CA GLU A 154 -13.25 -17.28 -6.71
C GLU A 154 -12.90 -18.72 -6.30
N ILE A 155 -13.02 -19.05 -5.01
CA ILE A 155 -12.81 -20.41 -4.49
C ILE A 155 -13.79 -21.40 -5.14
N SER A 156 -15.06 -21.02 -5.32
CA SER A 156 -16.05 -21.85 -6.03
C SER A 156 -15.63 -22.16 -7.47
N ARG A 157 -15.02 -21.20 -8.17
CA ARG A 157 -14.48 -21.42 -9.53
C ARG A 157 -13.32 -22.40 -9.53
N VAL A 158 -12.43 -22.32 -8.54
CA VAL A 158 -11.33 -23.26 -8.35
C VAL A 158 -11.86 -24.68 -8.17
N PHE A 159 -12.85 -24.89 -7.29
CA PHE A 159 -13.46 -26.21 -7.11
C PHE A 159 -14.16 -26.72 -8.36
N HIS A 160 -14.85 -25.84 -9.10
CA HIS A 160 -15.48 -26.22 -10.36
C HIS A 160 -14.43 -26.67 -11.39
N TYR A 161 -13.33 -25.94 -11.52
CA TYR A 161 -12.24 -26.31 -12.41
C TYR A 161 -11.68 -27.71 -12.09
N ILE A 162 -11.37 -27.98 -10.81
CA ILE A 162 -10.87 -29.29 -10.36
C ILE A 162 -11.87 -30.40 -10.67
N LYS A 163 -13.17 -30.16 -10.45
CA LYS A 163 -14.21 -31.15 -10.73
C LYS A 163 -14.29 -31.49 -12.22
N SER A 164 -14.17 -30.48 -13.08
CA SER A 164 -14.31 -30.62 -14.53
C SER A 164 -13.05 -31.18 -15.20
N HIS A 165 -11.86 -30.76 -14.77
CA HIS A 165 -10.59 -31.09 -15.43
C HIS A 165 -9.77 -32.16 -14.70
N ARG A 166 -10.11 -32.50 -13.46
CA ARG A 166 -9.40 -33.48 -12.61
C ARG A 166 -7.94 -33.15 -12.32
N GLU A 167 -7.57 -31.88 -12.40
CA GLU A 167 -6.24 -31.37 -12.11
C GLU A 167 -6.28 -30.07 -11.30
N GLN A 168 -5.15 -29.70 -10.69
CA GLN A 168 -4.99 -28.42 -10.00
C GLN A 168 -4.92 -27.29 -11.04
N PRO A 169 -5.65 -26.16 -10.85
CA PRO A 169 -5.53 -25.02 -11.74
C PRO A 169 -4.16 -24.32 -11.59
N GLY A 170 -3.74 -23.68 -12.68
CA GLY A 170 -2.50 -22.90 -12.72
C GLY A 170 -2.53 -21.63 -11.84
N ARG A 171 -1.41 -20.89 -11.87
CA ARG A 171 -1.21 -19.66 -11.07
C ARG A 171 -2.21 -18.55 -11.35
N ASN A 172 -2.81 -18.53 -12.54
CA ASN A 172 -3.88 -17.58 -12.88
C ASN A 172 -5.15 -17.75 -12.03
N MET A 173 -5.34 -18.89 -11.36
CA MET A 173 -6.44 -19.08 -10.41
C MET A 173 -5.93 -19.24 -8.97
N PHE A 174 -4.66 -18.91 -8.71
CA PHE A 174 -4.06 -19.05 -7.39
C PHE A 174 -4.86 -18.28 -6.34
N PHE A 175 -5.13 -18.96 -5.24
CA PHE A 175 -5.78 -18.36 -4.08
C PHE A 175 -4.95 -18.64 -2.83
N ILE A 176 -4.70 -17.59 -2.02
CA ILE A 176 -3.90 -17.71 -0.80
C ILE A 176 -4.62 -18.66 0.18
N PRO A 177 -3.94 -19.72 0.66
CA PRO A 177 -4.55 -20.64 1.62
C PRO A 177 -5.08 -19.94 2.87
N SER A 178 -6.28 -20.35 3.31
CA SER A 178 -6.89 -19.84 4.53
C SER A 178 -5.97 -20.06 5.73
N GLY A 179 -5.77 -19.02 6.54
CA GLY A 179 -4.90 -19.07 7.71
C GLY A 179 -3.41 -18.87 7.42
N LEU A 180 -2.98 -18.76 6.15
CA LEU A 180 -1.56 -18.55 5.82
C LEU A 180 -0.97 -17.38 6.60
N ALA A 181 -1.64 -16.23 6.64
CA ALA A 181 -1.20 -15.04 7.39
C ALA A 181 -0.85 -15.36 8.86
N ILE A 182 -1.69 -16.14 9.54
CA ILE A 182 -1.50 -16.53 10.93
C ILE A 182 -0.24 -17.41 11.07
N PHE A 183 -0.11 -18.41 10.19
CA PHE A 183 1.05 -19.30 10.19
C PHE A 183 2.34 -18.59 9.80
N THR A 184 2.30 -17.66 8.85
CA THR A 184 3.43 -16.81 8.45
C THR A 184 3.93 -15.99 9.63
N ARG A 185 3.04 -15.42 10.44
CA ARG A 185 3.43 -14.70 11.66
C ARG A 185 4.18 -15.61 12.63
N PHE A 186 3.70 -16.84 12.84
CA PHE A 186 4.40 -17.81 13.68
C PHE A 186 5.75 -18.22 13.10
N ALA A 187 5.83 -18.47 11.79
CA ALA A 187 7.08 -18.79 11.11
C ALA A 187 8.12 -17.69 11.26
N LEU A 188 7.73 -16.43 11.07
CA LEU A 188 8.63 -15.28 11.24
C LEU A 188 9.12 -15.14 12.69
N LYS A 189 8.27 -15.38 13.68
CA LYS A 189 8.68 -15.43 15.09
C LYS A 189 9.70 -16.54 15.34
N THR A 190 9.50 -17.73 14.78
CA THR A 190 10.46 -18.84 14.86
C THR A 190 11.80 -18.50 14.20
N LEU A 191 11.79 -17.66 13.16
CA LEU A 191 12.99 -17.09 12.52
C LEU A 191 13.57 -15.88 13.29
N GLY A 192 13.11 -15.62 14.50
CA GLY A 192 13.60 -14.54 15.36
C GLY A 192 13.21 -13.14 14.91
N GLN A 193 12.19 -13.01 14.05
CA GLN A 193 11.75 -11.71 13.53
C GLN A 193 10.68 -11.07 14.41
N GLU A 194 10.72 -9.73 14.46
CA GLU A 194 9.70 -8.94 15.13
C GLU A 194 8.42 -8.90 14.29
N THR A 195 7.30 -9.31 14.89
CA THR A 195 5.98 -9.28 14.24
C THR A 195 5.00 -8.53 15.12
N LEU A 196 4.31 -7.55 14.54
CA LEU A 196 3.29 -6.73 15.18
C LEU A 196 1.94 -6.99 14.51
N CYS A 197 0.87 -6.85 15.29
CA CYS A 197 -0.50 -6.88 14.77
C CYS A 197 -1.13 -5.52 15.00
N SER A 198 -1.76 -4.99 13.95
CA SER A 198 -2.36 -3.68 14.03
C SER A 198 -3.55 -3.65 14.98
N LEU A 199 -3.69 -2.55 15.70
CA LEU A 199 -4.83 -2.23 16.56
C LEU A 199 -5.83 -1.32 15.87
N GLN A 200 -5.38 -0.59 14.85
CA GLN A 200 -6.20 0.18 13.90
C GLN A 200 -5.81 -0.22 12.46
N GLU A 201 -6.14 0.61 11.47
CA GLU A 201 -5.68 0.46 10.10
C GLU A 201 -4.16 0.18 9.99
N ALA A 202 -3.83 -0.91 9.29
CA ALA A 202 -2.48 -1.46 9.27
C ALA A 202 -1.51 -0.58 8.48
N ASP A 203 -1.95 -0.01 7.37
CA ASP A 203 -1.20 0.96 6.56
C ASP A 203 -0.82 2.19 7.38
N TYR A 204 -1.75 2.71 8.20
CA TYR A 204 -1.47 3.81 9.13
C TYR A 204 -0.39 3.44 10.13
N GLU A 205 -0.48 2.26 10.77
CA GLU A 205 0.50 1.84 11.77
C GLU A 205 1.88 1.57 11.16
N VAL A 206 1.93 0.96 9.97
CA VAL A 206 3.17 0.76 9.20
C VAL A 206 3.82 2.11 8.90
N ALA A 207 3.03 3.07 8.39
CA ALA A 207 3.51 4.41 8.07
C ALA A 207 3.96 5.18 9.33
N SER A 208 3.21 5.09 10.43
CA SER A 208 3.56 5.72 11.71
C SER A 208 4.83 5.14 12.30
N TYR A 209 4.99 3.81 12.27
CA TYR A 209 6.19 3.14 12.76
C TYR A 209 7.42 3.55 11.94
N GLY A 210 7.26 3.61 10.61
CA GLY A 210 8.29 4.06 9.68
C GLY A 210 8.83 5.45 10.03
N LEU A 211 7.92 6.39 10.30
CA LEU A 211 8.23 7.76 10.69
C LEU A 211 8.92 7.83 12.07
N GLN A 212 8.34 7.20 13.10
CA GLN A 212 8.80 7.34 14.48
C GLN A 212 10.14 6.67 14.76
N ASN A 213 10.49 5.62 14.01
CA ASN A 213 11.70 4.83 14.24
C ASN A 213 12.82 5.14 13.23
N ASN A 214 12.69 6.18 12.41
CA ASN A 214 13.64 6.54 11.35
C ASN A 214 13.98 5.34 10.46
N CYS A 215 12.96 4.59 10.04
CA CYS A 215 13.16 3.39 9.25
C CYS A 215 13.80 3.72 7.89
N LEU A 216 14.53 2.75 7.35
CA LEU A 216 15.08 2.82 5.99
C LEU A 216 13.95 2.95 4.95
N GLY A 217 12.82 2.31 5.21
CA GLY A 217 11.58 2.51 4.47
C GLY A 217 10.54 1.43 4.74
N ILE A 218 9.46 1.49 3.98
CA ILE A 218 8.34 0.55 3.99
C ILE A 218 8.43 -0.34 2.76
N LEU A 219 8.35 -1.65 2.94
CA LEU A 219 8.22 -2.62 1.86
C LEU A 219 6.78 -3.12 1.81
N GLY A 220 6.11 -2.88 0.69
CA GLY A 220 4.72 -3.28 0.51
C GLY A 220 4.23 -3.09 -0.92
N GLU A 221 2.91 -3.09 -1.08
CA GLU A 221 2.28 -2.94 -2.40
C GLU A 221 1.08 -1.99 -2.40
N ASP A 222 0.94 -1.19 -1.34
CA ASP A 222 -0.13 -0.20 -1.21
C ASP A 222 0.34 1.20 -1.63
N THR A 223 -0.41 1.85 -2.51
CA THR A 223 -0.10 3.23 -2.92
C THR A 223 -0.42 4.27 -1.87
N ASP A 224 -1.14 3.92 -0.81
CA ASP A 224 -1.40 4.84 0.31
C ASP A 224 -0.11 5.31 1.00
N TYR A 225 0.96 4.51 0.96
CA TYR A 225 2.28 4.90 1.43
C TYR A 225 2.90 6.09 0.67
N LEU A 226 2.41 6.41 -0.54
CA LEU A 226 2.79 7.65 -1.24
C LEU A 226 2.12 8.89 -0.64
N ILE A 227 1.00 8.74 0.06
CA ILE A 227 0.22 9.82 0.63
C ILE A 227 0.71 10.18 2.03
N TYR A 228 0.90 9.19 2.90
CA TYR A 228 1.42 9.38 4.26
C TYR A 228 2.77 10.08 4.24
N ASP A 229 3.00 11.18 4.97
CA ASP A 229 4.34 11.77 5.08
C ASP A 229 5.27 10.93 5.98
N THR A 230 5.92 9.92 5.39
CA THR A 230 6.70 8.91 6.13
C THR A 230 8.03 8.59 5.42
N CYS A 231 8.74 7.57 5.91
CA CYS A 231 9.95 7.04 5.29
C CYS A 231 9.71 6.52 3.85
N PRO A 232 10.77 6.28 3.06
CA PRO A 232 10.65 5.84 1.66
C PRO A 232 9.77 4.61 1.48
N TYR A 233 9.04 4.53 0.36
CA TYR A 233 8.19 3.39 0.00
C TYR A 233 8.82 2.54 -1.11
N PHE A 234 8.89 1.23 -0.89
CA PHE A 234 9.47 0.22 -1.77
C PHE A 234 8.44 -0.85 -2.18
N SER A 235 8.48 -1.23 -3.45
CA SER A 235 7.62 -2.25 -4.03
C SER A 235 8.08 -3.67 -3.63
N ILE A 236 7.22 -4.47 -3.00
CA ILE A 236 7.47 -5.91 -2.87
C ILE A 236 7.36 -6.60 -4.24
N GLY A 237 6.50 -6.10 -5.13
CA GLY A 237 6.25 -6.69 -6.44
C GLY A 237 7.43 -6.63 -7.40
N ASP A 238 8.27 -5.61 -7.25
CA ASP A 238 9.48 -5.41 -8.06
C ASP A 238 10.76 -5.87 -7.33
N LEU A 239 10.64 -6.49 -6.15
CA LEU A 239 11.79 -6.95 -5.38
C LEU A 239 12.46 -8.14 -6.08
N CYS A 240 13.72 -7.95 -6.47
CA CYS A 240 14.62 -9.04 -6.82
C CYS A 240 15.46 -9.39 -5.59
N LEU A 241 15.19 -10.56 -4.99
CA LEU A 241 15.88 -11.00 -3.77
C LEU A 241 17.37 -11.29 -4.02
N GLU A 242 17.73 -11.83 -5.20
CA GLU A 242 19.12 -12.17 -5.56
C GLU A 242 20.04 -10.96 -5.58
N SER A 243 19.62 -9.87 -6.23
CA SER A 243 20.37 -8.60 -6.27
C SER A 243 20.09 -7.71 -5.06
N LEU A 244 19.05 -8.02 -4.28
CA LEU A 244 18.49 -7.20 -3.21
C LEU A 244 18.13 -5.78 -3.70
N SER A 245 17.58 -5.70 -4.91
CA SER A 245 17.12 -4.46 -5.53
C SER A 245 15.61 -4.43 -5.69
N THR A 246 15.02 -3.24 -5.63
CA THR A 246 13.59 -3.03 -5.84
C THR A 246 13.31 -1.67 -6.46
N VAL A 247 12.05 -1.36 -6.73
CA VAL A 247 11.56 -0.03 -7.11
C VAL A 247 11.16 0.75 -5.85
N MET A 248 11.78 1.91 -5.68
CA MET A 248 11.33 2.95 -4.76
C MET A 248 10.37 3.89 -5.50
N LEU A 249 9.24 4.21 -4.87
CA LEU A 249 8.26 5.15 -5.41
C LEU A 249 8.41 6.50 -4.70
N CYS A 250 8.65 7.56 -5.47
CA CYS A 250 9.00 8.89 -4.96
C CYS A 250 7.78 9.83 -4.93
N ARG A 251 7.39 10.24 -3.72
CA ARG A 251 6.28 11.19 -3.46
C ARG A 251 6.56 12.58 -4.05
N GLU A 252 7.83 13.00 -4.06
CA GLU A 252 8.25 14.32 -4.55
C GLU A 252 8.03 14.39 -6.06
N LYS A 253 8.49 13.37 -6.79
CA LYS A 253 8.26 13.26 -8.24
C LYS A 253 6.78 13.09 -8.58
N LEU A 254 6.00 12.43 -7.72
CA LEU A 254 4.54 12.39 -7.87
C LEU A 254 3.95 13.80 -7.78
N CYS A 255 4.32 14.58 -6.75
CA CYS A 255 3.87 15.96 -6.57
C CYS A 255 4.32 16.88 -7.71
N GLU A 256 5.56 16.75 -8.19
CA GLU A 256 6.05 17.45 -9.39
C GLU A 256 5.18 17.17 -10.62
N SER A 257 4.75 15.91 -10.79
CA SER A 257 3.91 15.50 -11.91
C SER A 257 2.49 16.06 -11.83
N LEU A 258 2.00 16.22 -10.60
CA LEU A 258 0.67 16.70 -10.26
C LEU A 258 0.62 18.23 -10.07
N ALA A 259 1.78 18.91 -10.05
CA ALA A 259 1.91 20.33 -9.76
C ALA A 259 1.25 20.77 -8.43
N ILE A 260 1.36 19.93 -7.40
CA ILE A 260 0.88 20.19 -6.03
C ILE A 260 2.02 20.04 -5.02
N SER A 261 1.82 20.46 -3.78
CA SER A 261 2.78 20.25 -2.69
C SER A 261 2.58 18.89 -2.00
N LEU A 262 3.60 18.40 -1.28
CA LEU A 262 3.48 17.17 -0.47
C LEU A 262 2.33 17.26 0.56
N ALA A 263 2.11 18.44 1.13
CA ALA A 263 1.07 18.67 2.12
C ALA A 263 -0.37 18.59 1.53
N ASP A 264 -0.49 18.57 0.21
CA ASP A 264 -1.77 18.45 -0.50
C ASP A 264 -2.18 17.00 -0.76
N LEU A 265 -1.26 16.04 -0.63
CA LEU A 265 -1.52 14.63 -0.92
C LEU A 265 -2.68 14.05 -0.09
N PRO A 266 -2.81 14.32 1.22
CA PRO A 266 -3.98 13.88 1.99
C PRO A 266 -5.31 14.45 1.46
N LEU A 267 -5.32 15.71 1.01
CA LEU A 267 -6.51 16.32 0.43
C LEU A 267 -6.84 15.69 -0.92
N LEU A 268 -5.83 15.51 -1.78
CA LEU A 268 -5.98 14.83 -3.07
C LEU A 268 -6.58 13.43 -2.88
N ALA A 269 -6.00 12.63 -1.97
CA ALA A 269 -6.47 11.29 -1.63
C ALA A 269 -7.96 11.29 -1.24
N CYS A 270 -8.36 12.25 -0.40
CA CYS A 270 -9.73 12.41 0.04
C CYS A 270 -10.69 12.80 -1.11
N LEU A 271 -10.30 13.73 -1.98
CA LEU A 271 -11.11 14.21 -3.10
C LEU A 271 -11.26 13.17 -4.23
N LEU A 272 -10.27 12.30 -4.39
CA LEU A 272 -10.34 11.17 -5.32
C LEU A 272 -11.25 10.04 -4.81
N GLY A 273 -11.39 9.94 -3.49
CA GLY A 273 -12.02 8.85 -2.78
C GLY A 273 -10.95 7.92 -2.19
N ASN A 274 -11.11 7.64 -0.90
CA ASN A 274 -10.25 6.77 -0.11
C ASN A 274 -11.12 5.81 0.72
N ASP A 275 -10.50 5.05 1.62
CA ASP A 275 -11.20 4.06 2.45
C ASP A 275 -12.27 4.64 3.40
N ILE A 276 -12.17 5.92 3.74
CA ILE A 276 -13.10 6.61 4.64
C ILE A 276 -14.19 7.34 3.85
N VAL A 277 -13.81 7.96 2.73
CA VAL A 277 -14.70 8.77 1.91
C VAL A 277 -15.25 7.95 0.73
N PRO A 278 -16.56 7.66 0.72
CA PRO A 278 -17.18 6.90 -0.36
C PRO A 278 -16.98 7.56 -1.72
N GLU A 279 -16.83 6.72 -2.74
CA GLU A 279 -16.59 7.15 -4.13
C GLU A 279 -17.61 8.18 -4.64
N GLY A 280 -18.89 7.99 -4.33
CA GLY A 280 -19.95 8.88 -4.80
C GLY A 280 -19.89 10.29 -4.21
N MET A 281 -19.20 10.51 -3.09
CA MET A 281 -19.22 11.80 -2.38
C MET A 281 -18.68 12.95 -3.24
N PHE A 282 -17.55 12.73 -3.89
CA PHE A 282 -16.89 13.73 -4.73
C PHE A 282 -17.05 13.46 -6.22
N GLU A 283 -18.00 12.61 -6.64
CA GLU A 283 -18.20 12.29 -8.06
C GLU A 283 -18.53 13.53 -8.90
N SER A 284 -19.53 14.32 -8.49
CA SER A 284 -19.89 15.57 -9.18
C SER A 284 -18.75 16.59 -9.20
N PHE A 285 -17.94 16.63 -8.14
CA PHE A 285 -16.76 17.50 -8.06
C PHE A 285 -15.67 17.06 -9.04
N ARG A 286 -15.33 15.76 -9.06
CA ARG A 286 -14.36 15.17 -9.99
C ARG A 286 -14.78 15.40 -11.44
N TYR A 287 -16.07 15.28 -11.74
CA TYR A 287 -16.61 15.59 -13.06
C TYR A 287 -16.42 17.07 -13.45
N LYS A 288 -16.73 18.00 -12.54
CA LYS A 288 -16.51 19.45 -12.76
C LYS A 288 -15.03 19.80 -12.97
N CYS A 289 -14.14 19.16 -12.22
CA CYS A 289 -12.70 19.33 -12.40
C CYS A 289 -12.31 18.86 -13.79
N LEU A 290 -12.72 17.64 -14.18
CA LEU A 290 -12.41 17.05 -15.46
C LEU A 290 -12.95 17.87 -16.64
N SER A 291 -14.17 18.43 -16.53
CA SER A 291 -14.76 19.26 -17.60
C SER A 291 -14.05 20.60 -17.77
N SER A 292 -13.47 21.15 -16.70
CA SER A 292 -12.75 22.42 -16.71
C SER A 292 -11.26 22.24 -17.04
N TYR A 293 -10.77 21.00 -16.97
CA TYR A 293 -9.38 20.65 -17.22
C TYR A 293 -9.12 20.59 -18.73
N THR A 294 -8.47 21.62 -19.26
CA THR A 294 -7.99 21.62 -20.65
C THR A 294 -6.81 20.65 -20.75
N SER A 295 -7.04 19.46 -21.30
CA SER A 295 -6.00 18.44 -21.44
C SER A 295 -4.85 18.96 -22.30
N LEU A 296 -3.70 19.21 -21.69
CA LEU A 296 -2.44 19.46 -22.40
C LEU A 296 -1.66 18.15 -22.67
N LYS A 297 -2.17 16.99 -22.21
CA LYS A 297 -1.48 15.69 -22.27
C LYS A 297 -2.45 14.61 -22.77
N GLU A 298 -2.48 14.39 -24.08
CA GLU A 298 -3.43 13.50 -24.79
C GLU A 298 -3.29 11.98 -24.53
N ASN A 299 -2.52 11.51 -23.54
CA ASN A 299 -2.12 10.08 -23.48
C ASN A 299 -2.43 9.32 -22.19
N PHE A 300 -3.33 9.82 -21.32
CA PHE A 300 -3.69 9.10 -20.08
C PHE A 300 -5.08 8.48 -20.13
N ASP A 301 -5.25 7.37 -19.40
CA ASP A 301 -6.55 6.73 -19.25
C ASP A 301 -7.55 7.65 -18.51
N LYS A 302 -8.85 7.34 -18.60
CA LYS A 302 -9.91 8.16 -18.00
C LYS A 302 -9.70 8.41 -16.50
N LYS A 303 -9.09 7.46 -15.78
CA LYS A 303 -8.83 7.57 -14.33
C LYS A 303 -7.64 8.49 -14.05
N GLY A 304 -6.56 8.40 -14.82
CA GLY A 304 -5.40 9.29 -14.73
C GLY A 304 -5.77 10.75 -15.01
N ASN A 305 -6.64 11.00 -15.98
CA ASN A 305 -7.12 12.36 -16.27
C ASN A 305 -7.92 12.96 -15.10
N VAL A 306 -8.70 12.16 -14.37
CA VAL A 306 -9.39 12.63 -13.15
C VAL A 306 -8.40 13.04 -12.08
N ILE A 307 -7.33 12.28 -11.87
CA ILE A 307 -6.29 12.61 -10.89
C ILE A 307 -5.61 13.93 -11.23
N LEU A 308 -5.22 14.09 -12.50
CA LEU A 308 -4.61 15.34 -12.99
C LEU A 308 -5.56 16.54 -12.85
N ALA A 309 -6.84 16.37 -13.19
CA ALA A 309 -7.83 17.44 -13.10
C ALA A 309 -8.09 17.88 -11.66
N VAL A 310 -8.17 16.93 -10.71
CA VAL A 310 -8.32 17.25 -9.28
C VAL A 310 -7.07 17.93 -8.74
N ALA A 311 -5.88 17.45 -9.09
CA ALA A 311 -4.62 18.08 -8.68
C ALA A 311 -4.49 19.51 -9.23
N ASP A 312 -4.86 19.73 -10.50
CA ASP A 312 -4.90 21.05 -11.13
C ASP A 312 -5.85 22.00 -10.40
N HIS A 313 -7.03 21.51 -10.00
CA HIS A 313 -7.98 22.29 -9.22
C HIS A 313 -7.45 22.65 -7.83
N ILE A 314 -6.76 21.73 -7.14
CA ILE A 314 -6.10 22.03 -5.87
C ILE A 314 -5.08 23.16 -6.06
N SER A 315 -4.19 22.99 -7.03
CA SER A 315 -3.06 23.89 -7.31
C SER A 315 -3.50 25.29 -7.75
N LYS A 316 -4.45 25.40 -8.67
CA LYS A 316 -4.85 26.69 -9.28
C LYS A 316 -6.02 27.38 -8.60
N VAL A 317 -6.86 26.62 -7.91
CA VAL A 317 -8.11 27.14 -7.35
C VAL A 317 -8.02 27.14 -5.84
N LEU A 318 -7.89 25.97 -5.20
CA LEU A 318 -7.96 25.88 -3.75
C LEU A 318 -6.83 26.64 -3.04
N HIS A 319 -5.61 26.63 -3.60
CA HIS A 319 -4.48 27.41 -3.04
C HIS A 319 -4.73 28.93 -3.00
N LEU A 320 -5.61 29.47 -3.87
CA LEU A 320 -6.01 30.89 -3.83
C LEU A 320 -6.92 31.22 -2.64
N HIS A 321 -7.48 30.20 -2.00
CA HIS A 321 -8.47 30.32 -0.94
C HIS A 321 -7.95 29.69 0.36
N GLN A 322 -7.33 30.52 1.20
CA GLN A 322 -6.87 30.07 2.51
C GLN A 322 -8.01 30.00 3.54
N GLY A 323 -8.01 28.91 4.31
CA GLY A 323 -8.86 28.73 5.48
C GLY A 323 -9.99 27.73 5.31
N GLU A 324 -10.29 27.02 6.39
CA GLU A 324 -11.26 25.93 6.48
C GLU A 324 -12.64 26.32 5.92
N LYS A 325 -13.16 27.50 6.27
CA LYS A 325 -14.48 27.97 5.79
C LYS A 325 -14.56 28.08 4.26
N LYS A 326 -13.53 28.63 3.61
CA LYS A 326 -13.53 28.77 2.15
C LYS A 326 -13.46 27.40 1.47
N LEU A 327 -12.67 26.49 2.02
CA LEU A 327 -12.62 25.11 1.53
C LEU A 327 -14.00 24.44 1.59
N GLU A 328 -14.74 24.64 2.69
CA GLU A 328 -16.11 24.12 2.84
C GLU A 328 -17.12 24.73 1.87
N GLU A 329 -16.96 26.00 1.50
CA GLU A 329 -17.82 26.67 0.52
C GLU A 329 -17.57 26.17 -0.91
N MET A 330 -16.33 25.80 -1.23
CA MET A 330 -15.93 25.39 -2.58
C MET A 330 -16.18 23.90 -2.85
N LEU A 331 -16.11 23.08 -1.80
CA LEU A 331 -16.33 21.64 -1.92
C LEU A 331 -17.79 21.27 -1.66
N PRO A 332 -18.36 20.28 -2.38
CA PRO A 332 -19.74 19.85 -2.16
C PRO A 332 -19.86 18.97 -0.90
N LEU A 333 -19.47 19.47 0.27
CA LEU A 333 -19.40 18.68 1.50
C LEU A 333 -20.79 18.35 2.07
N GLY A 334 -21.75 19.28 1.95
CA GLY A 334 -23.10 19.12 2.48
C GLY A 334 -23.10 18.67 3.95
N PRO A 335 -23.85 17.61 4.33
CA PRO A 335 -23.86 17.07 5.70
C PRO A 335 -22.59 16.26 6.05
N ASN A 336 -21.73 15.97 5.07
CA ASN A 336 -20.62 15.03 5.21
C ASN A 336 -19.28 15.68 5.60
N LYS A 337 -19.30 16.92 6.12
CA LYS A 337 -18.10 17.66 6.52
C LYS A 337 -17.20 16.85 7.47
N ALA A 338 -17.80 16.21 8.47
CA ALA A 338 -17.06 15.39 9.43
C ALA A 338 -16.34 14.21 8.76
N LEU A 339 -16.98 13.58 7.77
CA LEU A 339 -16.38 12.44 7.05
C LEU A 339 -15.23 12.90 6.14
N PHE A 340 -15.38 14.07 5.50
CA PHE A 340 -14.30 14.70 4.73
C PHE A 340 -13.07 14.95 5.60
N TYR A 341 -13.21 15.63 6.74
CA TYR A 341 -12.08 15.89 7.62
C TYR A 341 -11.48 14.60 8.20
N LYS A 342 -12.32 13.60 8.52
CA LYS A 342 -11.85 12.27 8.92
C LYS A 342 -10.99 11.63 7.81
N GLY A 343 -11.42 11.73 6.56
CA GLY A 343 -10.73 11.17 5.40
C GLY A 343 -9.43 11.87 5.03
N VAL A 344 -9.29 13.18 5.28
CA VAL A 344 -7.99 13.86 5.14
C VAL A 344 -7.09 13.55 6.35
N ALA A 345 -7.66 13.54 7.56
CA ALA A 345 -6.92 13.29 8.79
C ALA A 345 -6.39 11.86 8.91
N SER A 346 -6.96 10.88 8.22
CA SER A 346 -6.48 9.49 8.24
C SER A 346 -5.07 9.32 7.68
N TYR A 347 -4.62 10.25 6.82
CA TYR A 347 -3.26 10.23 6.26
C TYR A 347 -2.25 11.06 7.06
N LEU A 348 -2.67 11.65 8.19
CA LEU A 348 -1.79 12.44 9.04
C LEU A 348 -1.23 11.59 10.17
N LEU A 349 0.09 11.42 10.15
CA LEU A 349 0.82 10.67 11.17
C LEU A 349 1.05 11.53 12.44
N PRO A 350 1.43 10.90 13.57
CA PRO A 350 1.61 11.62 14.82
C PRO A 350 2.58 12.81 14.70
N GLY A 351 2.14 13.99 15.14
CA GLY A 351 2.92 15.23 15.08
C GLY A 351 2.76 16.04 13.79
N GLN A 352 2.09 15.49 12.77
CA GLN A 352 1.85 16.18 11.50
C GLN A 352 0.59 17.05 11.56
N LYS A 353 0.56 18.08 10.72
CA LYS A 353 -0.57 19.00 10.59
C LYS A 353 -0.92 19.16 9.11
N SER A 354 -2.20 19.34 8.82
CA SER A 354 -2.64 19.71 7.47
C SER A 354 -2.69 21.24 7.34
N PRO A 355 -2.26 21.81 6.20
CA PRO A 355 -2.50 23.23 5.91
C PRO A 355 -3.97 23.52 5.59
N TRP A 356 -4.78 22.48 5.34
CA TRP A 356 -6.15 22.61 4.84
C TRP A 356 -7.21 22.80 5.94
N PHE A 357 -6.93 22.41 7.19
CA PHE A 357 -7.87 22.57 8.31
C PHE A 357 -7.17 22.47 9.67
N PHE A 358 -7.83 22.99 10.71
CA PHE A 358 -7.34 22.92 12.08
C PHE A 358 -7.78 21.62 12.77
N GLN A 359 -6.83 20.76 13.10
CA GLN A 359 -7.09 19.64 14.00
C GLN A 359 -7.22 20.15 15.43
N LYS A 360 -8.40 20.02 16.03
CA LYS A 360 -8.53 20.16 17.49
C LYS A 360 -7.75 19.01 18.15
N PRO A 361 -6.88 19.28 19.15
CA PRO A 361 -6.16 18.21 19.82
C PRO A 361 -7.15 17.21 20.40
N LYS A 362 -7.00 15.93 20.07
CA LYS A 362 -7.73 14.85 20.74
C LYS A 362 -7.32 14.88 22.21
N GLY A 363 -8.24 15.27 23.09
CA GLY A 363 -8.03 15.22 24.54
C GLY A 363 -7.55 13.83 24.95
N LEU A 364 -6.57 13.80 25.84
CA LEU A 364 -6.03 12.61 26.48
C LEU A 364 -7.20 11.77 27.03
N ILE A 365 -7.55 10.66 26.38
CA ILE A 365 -8.52 9.71 26.94
C ILE A 365 -7.78 8.97 28.05
N THR A 366 -7.84 9.49 29.27
CA THR A 366 -7.59 8.70 30.48
C THR A 366 -8.66 7.62 30.55
N LEU A 367 -8.24 6.36 30.34
CA LEU A 367 -9.04 5.18 30.65
C LEU A 367 -9.46 5.26 32.14
N PRO A 368 -10.76 5.09 32.48
CA PRO A 368 -11.14 4.92 33.87
C PRO A 368 -10.56 3.60 34.38
N LYS A 369 -9.76 3.68 35.45
CA LYS A 369 -9.36 2.52 36.26
C LYS A 369 -10.62 1.83 36.78
N GLN A 370 -11.05 0.74 36.14
CA GLN A 370 -11.89 -0.24 36.81
C GLN A 370 -10.98 -1.10 37.68
N VAL A 371 -10.92 -0.75 38.96
CA VAL A 371 -10.51 -1.68 40.02
C VAL A 371 -11.67 -2.66 40.17
N VAL A 372 -11.51 -3.86 39.61
CA VAL A 372 -12.35 -5.01 39.96
C VAL A 372 -11.72 -5.66 41.17
N SER A 373 -12.35 -5.50 42.32
CA SER A 373 -12.04 -6.23 43.54
C SER A 373 -12.34 -7.71 43.35
N MET A 374 -11.34 -8.55 43.59
CA MET A 374 -11.50 -9.99 43.75
C MET A 374 -12.33 -10.25 45.02
N SER A 375 -13.43 -10.99 44.90
CA SER A 375 -14.15 -11.58 46.03
C SER A 375 -14.29 -13.09 45.82
N SER A 376 -13.43 -13.82 46.54
CA SER A 376 -13.61 -15.12 47.20
C SER A 376 -14.57 -16.16 46.59
N ASP A 377 -13.98 -17.31 46.24
CA ASP A 377 -14.61 -18.61 45.99
C ASP A 377 -15.57 -19.04 47.11
N PRO A 378 -16.60 -19.85 46.79
CA PRO A 378 -17.19 -20.79 47.73
C PRO A 378 -16.73 -22.23 47.45
N GLU A 379 -16.26 -22.90 48.51
CA GLU A 379 -15.92 -24.32 48.59
C GLU A 379 -17.06 -25.27 48.15
N PRO A 380 -16.73 -26.50 47.70
CA PRO A 380 -17.72 -27.49 47.31
C PRO A 380 -18.29 -28.18 48.56
N LYS A 381 -19.61 -28.38 48.59
CA LYS A 381 -20.24 -29.32 49.52
C LYS A 381 -20.71 -30.57 48.77
N GLN A 382 -20.38 -31.68 49.42
CA GLN A 382 -20.57 -33.11 49.17
C GLN A 382 -21.87 -33.52 48.47
#